data_AF-A0A0F6MQ45-F1
#
_entry.id   AF-A0A0F6MQ45-F1
#
_cell.length_a   1.000
_cell.length_b   1.000
_cell.length_c   1.000
_cell.angle_alpha   90.00
_cell.angle_beta   90.00
_cell.angle_gamma   90.00
#
_symmetry.space_group_name_H-M   'P 1'
#
loop_
_entity.id
_entity.type
_entity.pdbx_description
1 polymer ?
#
loop_
_entity_poly.entity_id
_entity_poly.type
_entity_poly.pdbx_seq_one_letter_code
_entity_poly.pdbx_strand_id
1 'polypeptide(L)'
;MSNNSVIAGFDDEKDDSLKIRLQRVDGLDKCVVVFLNGYIDTYNSAFFQKRIAKIIDSGFIQIVFNCAALNYVSSTGIGSFTAFLKTVKPRGGDIVLLDIQPKVYEIFQLLGFSQFFNIKDALSDAVSFFQSSSTTANTKVFPKIFACPICSKKLKATKAGRFRCSECKTILAIDNNAQVFLG
;
A
#
# COMPACT_ATOMS: atom_id res chain seq x y z
N MET A 1 0.10 -11.76 24.32
CA MET A 1 1.31 -10.93 24.10
C MET A 1 0.88 -9.47 24.06
N SER A 2 1.55 -8.57 24.80
CA SER A 2 1.22 -7.14 24.82
C SER A 2 1.87 -6.42 23.64
N ASN A 3 1.17 -5.41 23.10
CA ASN A 3 1.70 -4.58 22.01
C ASN A 3 2.90 -3.75 22.45
N ASN A 4 3.07 -3.54 23.76
CA ASN A 4 4.20 -2.81 24.34
C ASN A 4 5.56 -3.47 24.07
N SER A 5 5.57 -4.77 23.75
CA SER A 5 6.78 -5.47 23.27
C SER A 5 7.20 -5.06 21.86
N VAL A 6 6.27 -4.54 21.06
CA VAL A 6 6.51 -4.05 19.70
C VAL A 6 6.78 -2.54 19.71
N ILE A 7 5.93 -1.76 20.39
CA ILE A 7 5.99 -0.30 20.51
C ILE A 7 5.65 0.10 21.94
N ALA A 8 6.56 0.79 22.61
CA ALA A 8 6.36 1.21 24.00
C ALA A 8 5.13 2.14 24.17
N GLY A 9 4.33 1.87 25.20
CA GLY A 9 3.11 2.62 25.53
C GLY A 9 2.01 2.53 24.45
N PHE A 10 2.04 1.50 23.60
CA PHE A 10 0.99 1.33 22.60
C PHE A 10 -0.35 0.98 23.26
N ASP A 11 -0.34 0.27 24.39
CA ASP A 11 -1.56 -0.17 25.09
C ASP A 11 -2.17 0.89 26.05
N ASP A 12 -1.62 2.11 26.11
CA ASP A 12 -1.99 3.13 27.11
C ASP A 12 -3.40 3.71 26.93
N GLU A 13 -3.88 3.80 25.70
CA GLU A 13 -5.26 4.16 25.34
C GLU A 13 -5.95 2.94 24.71
N LYS A 14 -7.22 2.75 25.05
CA LYS A 14 -8.00 1.62 24.54
C LYS A 14 -9.31 2.13 24.03
N ASP A 15 -9.88 1.34 23.14
CA ASP A 15 -11.20 1.55 22.61
C ASP A 15 -11.95 0.21 22.69
N ASP A 16 -13.21 0.26 23.16
CA ASP A 16 -14.01 -0.94 23.37
C ASP A 16 -14.51 -1.56 22.06
N SER A 17 -14.65 -0.73 21.02
CA SER A 17 -15.17 -1.10 19.70
C SER A 17 -14.11 -1.58 18.72
N LEU A 18 -12.85 -1.16 18.90
CA LEU A 18 -11.73 -1.54 18.04
C LEU A 18 -10.52 -2.00 18.86
N LYS A 19 -10.28 -3.31 18.85
CA LYS A 19 -9.08 -3.91 19.44
C LYS A 19 -7.99 -4.03 18.39
N ILE A 20 -6.80 -3.53 18.73
CA ILE A 20 -5.62 -3.57 17.86
C ILE A 20 -4.55 -4.44 18.51
N ARG A 21 -4.07 -5.44 17.79
CA ARG A 21 -2.92 -6.26 18.19
C ARG A 21 -1.80 -6.15 17.17
N LEU A 22 -0.56 -6.03 17.64
CA LEU A 22 0.64 -5.92 16.82
C LEU A 22 1.43 -7.23 16.84
N GLN A 23 2.08 -7.52 15.72
CA GLN A 23 3.02 -8.63 15.59
C GLN A 23 4.14 -8.23 14.63
N ARG A 24 5.40 -8.37 15.05
CA ARG A 24 6.55 -8.18 14.16
C ARG A 24 6.66 -9.33 13.18
N VAL A 25 7.24 -9.05 12.02
CA VAL A 25 7.54 -10.05 11.00
C VAL A 25 9.04 -10.33 11.04
N ASP A 26 9.40 -11.59 11.24
CA ASP A 26 10.79 -12.01 11.24
C ASP A 26 11.41 -11.79 9.84
N GLY A 27 12.59 -11.16 9.80
CA GLY A 27 13.30 -10.84 8.55
C GLY A 27 12.85 -9.57 7.84
N LEU A 28 11.93 -8.79 8.41
CA LEU A 28 11.54 -7.47 7.89
C LEU A 28 11.45 -6.42 9.01
N ASP A 29 12.54 -5.70 9.27
CA ASP A 29 12.64 -4.75 10.39
C ASP A 29 11.60 -3.61 10.35
N LYS A 30 11.16 -3.23 9.15
CA LYS A 30 10.19 -2.15 8.93
C LYS A 30 8.75 -2.63 8.81
N CYS A 31 8.51 -3.93 8.96
CA CYS A 31 7.21 -4.55 8.74
C CYS A 31 6.52 -4.94 10.05
N VAL A 32 5.23 -4.63 10.13
CA VAL A 32 4.38 -5.03 11.25
C VAL A 32 3.02 -5.48 10.75
N VAL A 33 2.51 -6.55 11.36
CA VAL A 33 1.14 -7.01 11.17
C VAL A 33 0.27 -6.39 12.26
N VAL A 34 -0.80 -5.72 11.84
CA VAL A 34 -1.79 -5.05 12.68
C VAL A 34 -3.09 -5.82 12.56
N PHE A 35 -3.44 -6.58 13.59
CA PHE A 35 -4.71 -7.29 13.67
C PHE A 35 -5.79 -6.35 14.17
N LEU A 36 -6.84 -6.19 13.36
CA LEU A 36 -7.99 -5.36 13.67
C LEU A 36 -9.16 -6.28 14.04
N ASN A 37 -9.73 -6.06 15.23
CA ASN A 37 -10.90 -6.80 15.69
C ASN A 37 -11.97 -5.82 16.17
N GLY A 38 -13.16 -5.92 15.55
CA GLY A 38 -14.31 -5.07 15.84
C GLY A 38 -14.79 -4.31 14.61
N TYR A 39 -15.02 -3.01 14.77
CA TYR A 39 -15.49 -2.13 13.70
C TYR A 39 -14.75 -0.80 13.72
N ILE A 40 -14.69 -0.13 12.58
CA ILE A 40 -14.15 1.24 12.48
C ILE A 40 -15.28 2.14 11.99
N ASP A 41 -15.62 3.15 12.77
CA ASP A 41 -16.66 4.11 12.44
C ASP A 41 -16.18 5.55 12.65
N THR A 42 -17.09 6.51 12.54
CA THR A 42 -16.75 7.92 12.73
C THR A 42 -16.28 8.24 14.15
N TYR A 43 -16.76 7.54 15.17
CA TYR A 43 -16.45 7.82 16.57
C TYR A 43 -15.07 7.30 16.96
N ASN A 44 -14.69 6.11 16.51
CA ASN A 44 -13.38 5.53 16.84
C ASN A 44 -12.28 5.81 15.79
N SER A 45 -12.62 6.45 14.65
CA SER A 45 -11.65 6.77 13.59
C SER A 45 -10.45 7.58 14.08
N ALA A 46 -10.66 8.55 14.98
CA ALA A 46 -9.58 9.36 15.54
C ALA A 46 -8.62 8.52 16.41
N PHE A 47 -9.16 7.59 17.21
CA PHE A 47 -8.36 6.63 17.97
C PHE A 47 -7.54 5.76 17.03
N PHE A 48 -8.18 5.18 16.00
CA PHE A 48 -7.50 4.35 15.01
C PHE A 48 -6.34 5.11 14.34
N GLN A 49 -6.58 6.34 13.87
CA GLN A 49 -5.56 7.20 13.26
C GLN A 49 -4.38 7.45 14.20
N LYS A 50 -4.65 7.81 15.45
CA LYS A 50 -3.59 8.07 16.44
C LYS A 50 -2.75 6.81 16.70
N ARG A 51 -3.38 5.64 16.76
CA ARG A 51 -2.66 4.38 16.95
C ARG A 51 -1.78 4.02 15.78
N ILE A 52 -2.28 4.11 14.55
CA ILE A 52 -1.48 3.80 13.37
C ILE A 52 -0.39 4.86 13.14
N ALA A 53 -0.64 6.14 13.44
CA ALA A 53 0.40 7.17 13.41
C ALA A 53 1.57 6.82 14.33
N LYS A 54 1.30 6.36 15.56
CA LYS A 54 2.34 5.90 16.49
C LYS A 54 3.16 4.73 15.93
N ILE A 55 2.54 3.83 15.16
CA ILE A 55 3.24 2.74 14.45
C ILE A 55 4.19 3.30 13.40
N ILE A 56 3.69 4.20 12.55
CA ILE A 56 4.45 4.81 11.47
C ILE A 56 5.61 5.66 12.01
N ASP A 57 5.40 6.39 13.09
CA ASP A 57 6.42 7.23 13.75
C ASP A 57 7.48 6.40 14.49
N SER A 58 7.14 5.16 14.86
CA SER A 58 8.10 4.18 15.39
C SER A 58 8.96 3.53 14.30
N GLY A 59 8.81 3.93 13.03
CA GLY A 59 9.62 3.47 11.90
C GLY A 59 9.00 2.33 11.08
N PHE A 60 7.84 1.80 11.49
CA PHE A 60 7.12 0.76 10.74
C PHE A 60 6.35 1.39 9.58
N ILE A 61 6.94 1.32 8.39
CA ILE A 61 6.37 1.88 7.16
C ILE A 61 5.80 0.80 6.22
N GLN A 62 6.06 -0.48 6.51
CA GLN A 62 5.46 -1.62 5.81
C GLN A 62 4.39 -2.20 6.73
N ILE A 63 3.12 -2.06 6.37
CA ILE A 63 2.03 -2.39 7.29
C ILE A 63 1.10 -3.41 6.63
N VAL A 64 0.91 -4.55 7.30
CA VAL A 64 -0.12 -5.53 6.95
C VAL A 64 -1.29 -5.35 7.91
N PHE A 65 -2.44 -4.91 7.43
CA PHE A 65 -3.67 -4.92 8.23
C PHE A 65 -4.38 -6.26 8.06
N ASN A 66 -4.41 -7.08 9.11
CA ASN A 66 -5.28 -8.25 9.13
C ASN A 66 -6.71 -7.79 9.49
N CYS A 67 -7.60 -7.92 8.52
CA CYS A 67 -8.99 -7.50 8.55
C CYS A 67 -9.95 -8.67 8.77
N ALA A 68 -9.45 -9.87 9.12
CA ALA A 68 -10.28 -11.06 9.27
C ALA A 68 -11.36 -10.90 10.36
N ALA A 69 -11.08 -10.11 11.40
CA ALA A 69 -12.03 -9.81 12.47
C ALA A 69 -12.58 -8.37 12.40
N LEU A 70 -12.38 -7.68 11.26
CA LEU A 70 -12.94 -6.35 11.01
C LEU A 70 -14.30 -6.52 10.33
N ASN A 71 -15.37 -6.33 11.10
CA ASN A 71 -16.73 -6.62 10.66
C ASN A 71 -17.37 -5.48 9.89
N TYR A 72 -16.88 -4.24 10.09
CA TYR A 72 -17.43 -3.04 9.48
C TYR A 72 -16.39 -1.93 9.40
N VAL A 73 -16.46 -1.14 8.34
CA VAL A 73 -15.70 0.10 8.17
C VAL A 73 -16.63 1.19 7.62
N SER A 74 -16.60 2.39 8.20
CA SER A 74 -17.27 3.57 7.64
C SER A 74 -16.42 4.24 6.56
N SER A 75 -16.99 5.25 5.89
CA SER A 75 -16.26 6.13 4.96
C SER A 75 -15.08 6.85 5.63
N THR A 76 -15.23 7.27 6.89
CA THR A 76 -14.17 7.88 7.70
C THR A 76 -13.05 6.88 8.03
N GLY A 77 -13.40 5.61 8.30
CA GLY A 77 -12.43 4.53 8.44
C GLY A 77 -11.62 4.30 7.16
N ILE A 78 -12.28 4.21 6.00
CA ILE A 78 -11.61 4.06 4.69
C ILE A 78 -10.71 5.26 4.37
N GLY A 79 -11.17 6.47 4.68
CA GLY A 79 -10.35 7.68 4.58
C GLY A 79 -9.07 7.59 5.42
N SER A 80 -9.14 6.96 6.60
CA SER A 80 -7.99 6.73 7.46
C SER A 80 -6.95 5.80 6.82
N PHE A 81 -7.37 4.67 6.24
CA PHE A 81 -6.46 3.79 5.49
C PHE A 81 -5.77 4.51 4.33
N THR A 82 -6.52 5.34 3.61
CA THR A 82 -6.01 6.11 2.48
C THR A 82 -5.00 7.16 2.93
N ALA A 83 -5.24 7.81 4.07
CA ALA A 83 -4.30 8.73 4.68
C ALA A 83 -2.99 8.04 5.06
N PHE A 84 -3.06 6.86 5.71
CA PHE A 84 -1.87 6.10 6.06
C PHE A 84 -1.07 5.69 4.83
N LEU A 85 -1.74 5.26 3.75
CA LEU A 85 -1.09 4.89 2.49
C LEU A 85 -0.31 6.08 1.92
N LYS A 86 -0.92 7.27 1.92
CA LYS A 86 -0.27 8.51 1.49
C LYS A 86 0.91 8.91 2.39
N THR A 87 0.90 8.53 3.67
CA THR A 87 2.01 8.79 4.60
C THR A 87 3.17 7.81 4.40
N VAL A 88 2.91 6.51 4.20
CA VAL A 88 3.97 5.51 4.12
C VAL A 88 4.61 5.41 2.73
N LYS A 89 3.87 5.65 1.64
CA LYS A 89 4.42 5.55 0.27
C LYS A 89 5.61 6.47 0.02
N PRO A 90 5.58 7.77 0.38
CA PRO A 90 6.73 8.66 0.23
C PRO A 90 7.93 8.25 1.09
N ARG A 91 7.72 7.50 2.17
CA ARG A 91 8.77 6.95 3.04
C ARG A 91 9.37 5.64 2.49
N GLY A 92 8.94 5.18 1.32
CA GLY A 92 9.36 3.91 0.71
C GLY A 92 8.67 2.68 1.32
N GLY A 93 7.55 2.88 2.02
CA GLY A 93 6.70 1.83 2.58
C GLY A 93 5.45 1.59 1.74
N ASP A 94 4.62 0.66 2.17
CA ASP A 94 3.32 0.39 1.55
C ASP A 94 2.38 -0.31 2.55
N ILE A 95 1.12 -0.48 2.15
CA ILE A 95 0.09 -1.14 2.96
C ILE A 95 -0.47 -2.35 2.20
N VAL A 96 -0.60 -3.46 2.93
CA VAL A 96 -1.34 -4.65 2.49
C VAL A 96 -2.57 -4.82 3.38
N LEU A 97 -3.73 -5.07 2.77
CA LEU A 97 -4.95 -5.51 3.46
C LEU A 97 -5.02 -7.04 3.34
N LEU A 98 -4.99 -7.72 4.48
CA LEU A 98 -5.01 -9.18 4.60
C LEU A 98 -6.38 -9.64 5.10
N ASP A 99 -6.92 -10.71 4.51
CA ASP A 99 -8.18 -11.35 4.95
C ASP A 99 -9.34 -10.34 5.05
N ILE A 100 -9.53 -9.51 4.02
CA ILE A 100 -10.62 -8.53 4.04
C ILE A 100 -11.98 -9.23 3.98
N GLN A 101 -12.84 -8.95 4.96
CA GLN A 101 -14.20 -9.48 4.97
C GLN A 101 -15.00 -8.98 3.75
N PRO A 102 -15.84 -9.81 3.10
CA PRO A 102 -16.56 -9.43 1.89
C PRO A 102 -17.34 -8.12 2.01
N LYS A 103 -18.02 -7.90 3.14
CA LYS A 103 -18.76 -6.65 3.42
C LYS A 103 -17.85 -5.43 3.47
N VAL A 104 -16.67 -5.55 4.07
CA VAL A 104 -15.69 -4.46 4.14
C VAL A 104 -15.12 -4.20 2.74
N TYR A 105 -14.80 -5.27 2.00
CA TYR A 105 -14.29 -5.17 0.64
C TYR A 105 -15.26 -4.48 -0.31
N GLU A 106 -16.56 -4.79 -0.21
CA GLU A 106 -17.61 -4.14 -1.01
C GLU A 106 -17.62 -2.63 -0.80
N ILE A 107 -17.47 -2.15 0.44
CA ILE A 107 -17.40 -0.71 0.73
C ILE A 107 -16.13 -0.08 0.11
N PHE A 108 -14.99 -0.77 0.18
CA PHE A 108 -13.77 -0.33 -0.50
C PHE A 108 -13.93 -0.27 -2.03
N GLN A 109 -14.65 -1.22 -2.63
CA GLN A 109 -14.94 -1.23 -4.06
C GLN A 109 -15.91 -0.13 -4.48
N LEU A 110 -17.01 0.06 -3.75
CA LEU A 110 -18.01 1.08 -4.02
C LEU A 110 -17.41 2.48 -4.05
N LEU A 111 -16.44 2.74 -3.18
CA LEU A 111 -15.72 4.01 -3.12
C LEU A 111 -14.51 4.08 -4.08
N GLY A 112 -14.23 3.00 -4.82
CA GLY A 112 -13.12 2.93 -5.79
C GLY A 112 -11.73 2.92 -5.15
N PHE A 113 -11.63 2.57 -3.86
CA PHE A 113 -10.35 2.56 -3.13
C PHE A 113 -9.60 1.24 -3.21
N SER A 114 -10.30 0.12 -3.49
CA SER A 114 -9.70 -1.22 -3.56
C SER A 114 -8.47 -1.27 -4.48
N GLN A 115 -8.49 -0.55 -5.60
CA GLN A 115 -7.39 -0.49 -6.58
C GLN A 115 -6.09 0.12 -6.05
N PHE A 116 -6.12 0.88 -4.94
CA PHE A 116 -4.92 1.51 -4.38
C PHE A 116 -4.21 0.64 -3.36
N PHE A 117 -4.87 -0.41 -2.86
CA PHE A 117 -4.35 -1.29 -1.83
C PHE A 117 -3.96 -2.64 -2.43
N ASN A 118 -2.88 -3.21 -1.90
CA ASN A 118 -2.57 -4.61 -2.15
C ASN A 118 -3.46 -5.44 -1.22
N ILE A 119 -4.34 -6.27 -1.80
CA ILE A 119 -5.25 -7.13 -1.04
C ILE A 119 -4.76 -8.57 -1.20
N LYS A 120 -4.63 -9.29 -0.08
CA LYS A 120 -4.12 -10.65 -0.02
C LYS A 120 -4.98 -11.48 0.94
N ASP A 121 -5.01 -12.79 0.71
CA ASP A 121 -5.75 -13.75 1.54
C ASP A 121 -4.81 -14.64 2.38
N ALA A 122 -3.49 -14.48 2.22
CA ALA A 122 -2.49 -15.22 2.97
C ALA A 122 -1.41 -14.29 3.52
N LEU A 123 -1.06 -14.50 4.79
CA LEU A 123 -0.01 -13.73 5.46
C LEU A 123 1.34 -13.90 4.77
N SER A 124 1.64 -15.10 4.26
CA SER A 124 2.85 -15.37 3.47
C SER A 124 2.97 -14.45 2.27
N ASP A 125 1.87 -14.20 1.57
CA ASP A 125 1.85 -13.38 0.36
C ASP A 125 1.98 -11.89 0.69
N ALA A 126 1.39 -11.46 1.81
CA ALA A 126 1.54 -10.11 2.34
C ALA A 126 2.98 -9.82 2.75
N VAL A 127 3.65 -10.77 3.40
CA VAL A 127 5.07 -10.65 3.79
C VAL A 127 5.97 -10.70 2.55
N SER A 128 5.69 -11.62 1.62
CA SER A 128 6.45 -11.76 0.37
C SER A 128 6.33 -10.51 -0.51
N PHE A 129 5.19 -9.81 -0.48
CA PHE A 129 5.03 -8.52 -1.14
C PHE A 129 6.09 -7.50 -0.65
N PHE A 130 6.39 -7.46 0.64
CA PHE A 130 7.40 -6.56 1.18
C PHE A 130 8.85 -7.04 0.96
N GLN A 131 9.09 -8.35 0.98
CA GLN A 131 10.40 -8.94 0.65
C GLN A 131 10.77 -8.74 -0.83
N SER A 132 9.79 -8.87 -1.72
CA SER A 132 9.96 -8.57 -3.15
C SER A 132 10.00 -7.06 -3.42
N SER A 133 9.36 -6.24 -2.58
CA SER A 133 9.45 -4.77 -2.63
C SER A 133 10.80 -4.22 -2.15
N SER A 134 11.55 -4.92 -1.30
CA SER A 134 12.98 -4.64 -1.10
C SER A 134 13.82 -4.83 -2.38
N THR A 135 13.26 -5.47 -3.41
CA THR A 135 13.85 -5.59 -4.76
C THR A 135 13.03 -4.83 -5.83
N THR A 136 11.93 -4.18 -5.47
CA THR A 136 11.06 -3.45 -6.39
C THR A 136 10.80 -2.04 -5.89
N ALA A 137 11.89 -1.33 -5.60
CA ALA A 137 11.93 0.07 -5.94
C ALA A 137 11.60 0.19 -7.43
N ASN A 138 10.67 1.10 -7.73
CA ASN A 138 10.24 1.53 -9.04
C ASN A 138 11.42 2.15 -9.84
N THR A 139 12.47 1.36 -10.13
CA THR A 139 13.79 1.85 -10.58
C THR A 139 14.44 0.97 -11.66
N LYS A 140 13.89 -0.18 -12.04
CA LYS A 140 14.44 -0.98 -13.17
C LYS A 140 13.69 -0.85 -14.50
N VAL A 141 12.53 -0.20 -14.52
CA VAL A 141 11.72 -0.06 -15.74
C VAL A 141 12.16 1.16 -16.56
N PHE A 142 12.56 2.23 -15.88
CA PHE A 142 13.05 3.47 -16.48
C PHE A 142 14.41 3.86 -15.88
N PRO A 143 15.35 4.39 -16.68
CA PRO A 143 15.18 4.81 -18.06
C PRO A 143 15.14 3.64 -19.07
N LYS A 144 14.10 3.58 -19.91
CA LYS A 144 13.98 2.59 -20.98
C LYS A 144 14.61 3.15 -22.25
N ILE A 145 15.57 2.41 -22.81
CA ILE A 145 16.05 2.66 -24.18
C ILE A 145 15.22 1.76 -25.10
N PHE A 146 14.59 2.35 -26.12
CA PHE A 146 13.76 1.62 -27.08
C PHE A 146 13.96 2.16 -28.49
N ALA A 147 13.70 1.33 -29.49
CA ALA A 147 13.67 1.77 -30.88
C ALA A 147 12.26 2.23 -31.23
N CYS A 148 12.15 3.35 -31.95
CA CYS A 148 10.88 3.76 -32.53
C CYS A 148 10.39 2.68 -33.52
N PRO A 149 9.14 2.18 -33.43
CA PRO A 149 8.62 1.15 -34.32
C PRO A 149 8.47 1.60 -35.78
N ILE A 150 8.51 2.91 -36.04
CA ILE A 150 8.35 3.48 -37.40
C ILE A 150 9.69 3.74 -38.09
N CYS A 151 10.69 4.27 -37.37
CA CYS A 151 11.96 4.70 -37.98
C CYS A 151 13.20 4.07 -37.34
N SER A 152 13.03 3.15 -36.39
CA SER A 152 14.10 2.45 -35.67
C SER A 152 15.05 3.36 -34.87
N LYS A 153 14.75 4.66 -34.76
CA LYS A 153 15.54 5.61 -33.94
C LYS A 153 15.55 5.16 -32.48
N LYS A 154 16.74 5.08 -31.89
CA LYS A 154 16.90 4.83 -30.45
C LYS A 154 16.46 6.05 -29.65
N LEU A 155 15.51 5.86 -28.76
CA LEU A 155 14.93 6.87 -27.87
C LEU A 155 15.08 6.43 -26.42
N LYS A 156 15.07 7.39 -25.50
CA LYS A 156 15.13 7.18 -24.05
C LYS A 156 13.89 7.75 -23.40
N ALA A 157 13.14 6.94 -22.69
CA ALA A 157 12.07 7.39 -21.81
C ALA A 157 12.52 7.32 -20.37
N THR A 158 12.24 8.36 -19.58
CA THR A 158 12.53 8.41 -18.14
C THR A 158 11.30 8.11 -17.27
N LYS A 159 10.12 8.03 -17.89
CA LYS A 159 8.83 7.72 -17.26
C LYS A 159 7.84 7.15 -18.27
N ALA A 160 6.74 6.58 -17.81
CA ALA A 160 5.59 6.24 -18.65
C ALA A 160 4.90 7.51 -19.20
N GLY A 161 4.21 7.40 -20.33
CA GLY A 161 3.49 8.51 -20.97
C GLY A 161 3.60 8.55 -22.49
N ARG A 162 3.14 9.65 -23.09
CA ARG A 162 3.23 9.90 -24.53
C ARG A 162 4.52 10.65 -24.88
N PHE A 163 5.24 10.16 -25.88
CA PHE A 163 6.51 10.69 -26.36
C PHE A 163 6.44 10.90 -27.86
N ARG A 164 7.10 11.96 -28.35
CA ARG A 164 7.25 12.19 -29.79
C ARG A 164 8.63 11.70 -30.21
N CYS A 165 8.69 10.86 -31.25
CA CYS A 165 9.97 10.48 -31.84
C CYS A 165 10.70 11.73 -32.38
N SER A 166 11.98 11.88 -32.07
CA SER A 166 12.80 13.00 -32.55
C SER A 166 13.05 12.98 -34.06
N GLU A 167 12.87 11.83 -34.70
CA GLU A 167 13.16 11.63 -36.14
C GLU A 167 11.86 11.69 -36.96
N CYS A 168 10.97 10.70 -36.82
CA CYS A 168 9.76 10.60 -37.63
C CYS A 168 8.54 11.35 -37.06
N LYS A 169 8.69 12.03 -35.91
CA LYS A 169 7.61 12.77 -35.21
C LYS A 169 6.39 11.93 -34.78
N THR A 170 6.40 10.61 -34.95
CA THR A 170 5.36 9.68 -34.47
C THR A 170 5.17 9.79 -32.96
N ILE A 171 3.91 9.73 -32.51
CA ILE A 171 3.55 9.67 -31.10
C ILE A 171 3.60 8.22 -30.63
N LEU A 172 4.31 8.01 -29.53
CA LEU A 172 4.54 6.70 -28.92
C LEU A 172 4.00 6.77 -27.49
N ALA A 173 3.18 5.81 -27.09
CA ALA A 173 2.70 5.67 -25.73
C ALA A 173 3.52 4.59 -25.01
N ILE A 174 3.94 4.87 -23.78
CA ILE A 174 4.68 3.92 -22.94
C ILE A 174 3.90 3.71 -21.65
N ASP A 175 3.60 2.46 -21.31
CA ASP A 175 2.91 2.11 -20.06
C ASP A 175 3.87 2.02 -18.85
N ASN A 176 3.32 1.73 -17.67
CA ASN A 176 4.10 1.56 -16.45
C ASN A 176 4.99 0.31 -16.45
N ASN A 177 4.80 -0.61 -17.40
CA ASN A 177 5.59 -1.81 -17.61
C ASN A 177 6.65 -1.63 -18.72
N ALA A 178 6.88 -0.39 -19.17
CA ALA A 178 7.76 -0.03 -20.28
C ALA A 178 7.39 -0.66 -21.64
N GLN A 179 6.14 -1.10 -21.86
CA GLN A 179 5.70 -1.50 -23.20
C GLN A 179 5.47 -0.27 -24.07
N VAL A 180 5.92 -0.32 -25.33
CA VAL A 180 5.83 0.80 -26.27
C VAL A 180 4.74 0.51 -27.30
N PHE A 181 3.79 1.43 -27.43
CA PHE A 181 2.68 1.37 -28.36
C PHE A 181 2.71 2.59 -29.28
N LEU A 182 2.09 2.47 -30.45
CA LEU A 182 1.74 3.62 -31.28
C LEU A 182 0.57 4.35 -30.62
N GLY A 183 0.73 5.65 -30.37
CA GLY A 183 -0.23 6.47 -29.61
C GLY A 183 -0.83 7.62 -30.39
#